data_AF-A0A0F8WAK5-F1
#
_entry.id   AF-A0A0F8WAK5-F1
#
_cell.length_a   1.000
_cell.length_b   1.000
_cell.length_c   1.000
_cell.angle_alpha   90.00
_cell.angle_beta   90.00
_cell.angle_gamma   90.00
#
_symmetry.space_group_name_H-M   'P 1'
#
loop_
_entity.id
_entity.type
_entity.pdbx_description
1 polymer ?
#
loop_
_entity_poly.entity_id
_entity_poly.type
_entity_poly.pdbx_seq_one_letter_code
_entity_poly.pdbx_strand_id
1 'polypeptide(L)' 'GGAEISQSHANLIVNTGKSKAADVLKLIEFIEKKVYAGFGYKLEREILLIGEWSN' A
#
# COMPACT_ATOMS: atom_id res chain seq x y z
N GLY A 1 -4.07 -2.10 -9.94
CA GLY A 1 -4.20 -3.55 -9.71
C GLY A 1 -5.55 -3.82 -9.09
N GLY A 2 -5.72 -4.95 -8.39
CA GLY A 2 -6.95 -5.27 -7.65
C GLY A 2 -7.02 -4.76 -6.20
N ALA A 3 -6.05 -3.95 -5.77
CA ALA A 3 -6.03 -3.33 -4.45
C ALA A 3 -6.34 -1.84 -4.56
N GLU A 4 -7.11 -1.30 -3.62
CA GLU A 4 -7.47 0.13 -3.55
C GLU A 4 -7.49 0.65 -2.11
N ILE A 5 -7.44 1.97 -1.96
CA ILE A 5 -7.64 2.64 -0.67
C ILE A 5 -9.14 2.70 -0.41
N SER A 6 -9.57 2.29 0.79
CA SER A 6 -10.97 2.38 1.19
C SER A 6 -11.48 3.82 1.18
N GLN A 7 -12.66 4.03 0.59
CA GLN A 7 -13.34 5.32 0.62
C GLN A 7 -13.81 5.70 2.03
N SER A 8 -13.99 4.74 2.92
CA SER A 8 -14.44 4.99 4.30
C SER A 8 -13.29 5.38 5.23
N HIS A 9 -12.05 4.92 4.94
CA HIS A 9 -10.89 5.21 5.78
C HIS A 9 -9.58 5.02 5.02
N ALA A 10 -8.78 6.10 4.90
CA ALA A 10 -7.59 6.12 4.04
C ALA A 10 -6.47 5.14 4.45
N ASN A 11 -6.41 4.72 5.72
CA ASN A 11 -5.40 3.76 6.18
C ASN A 11 -5.76 2.30 5.85
N LEU A 12 -6.92 2.03 5.28
CA LEU A 12 -7.35 0.68 4.92
C LEU A 12 -7.13 0.44 3.43
N ILE A 13 -6.34 -0.58 3.11
CA ILE A 13 -6.22 -1.12 1.76
C ILE A 13 -7.17 -2.30 1.64
N VAL A 14 -8.08 -2.23 0.67
CA VAL A 14 -9.09 -3.28 0.43
C VAL A 14 -8.78 -4.04 -0.85
N ASN A 15 -9.08 -5.34 -0.81
CA ASN A 15 -9.00 -6.22 -1.97
C ASN A 15 -10.34 -6.18 -2.71
N THR A 16 -10.34 -5.82 -4.00
CA THR A 16 -11.55 -5.75 -4.83
C THR A 16 -12.03 -7.12 -5.34
N GLY A 17 -11.52 -8.21 -4.76
CA GLY A 17 -11.88 -9.61 -5.05
C GLY A 17 -10.88 -10.35 -5.96
N LYS A 18 -9.93 -9.64 -6.58
CA LYS A 18 -8.88 -10.24 -7.44
C LYS A 18 -7.47 -9.70 -7.16
N SER A 19 -7.26 -8.97 -6.06
CA SER A 19 -5.93 -8.45 -5.72
C SER A 19 -4.98 -9.59 -5.37
N LYS A 20 -3.75 -9.49 -5.88
CA LYS A 20 -2.61 -10.29 -5.42
C LYS A 20 -1.85 -9.53 -4.34
N ALA A 21 -1.06 -10.23 -3.52
CA ALA A 21 -0.22 -9.59 -2.52
C ALA A 21 0.74 -8.54 -3.13
N ALA A 22 1.22 -8.78 -4.37
CA ALA A 22 2.01 -7.81 -5.13
C ALA A 22 1.24 -6.54 -5.53
N ASP A 23 -0.09 -6.60 -5.69
CA ASP A 23 -0.90 -5.39 -5.95
C ASP A 23 -0.99 -4.52 -4.71
N VAL A 24 -1.13 -5.15 -3.53
CA VAL A 24 -1.14 -4.46 -2.24
C VAL A 24 0.19 -3.76 -2.00
N LEU A 25 1.32 -4.47 -2.18
CA LEU A 25 2.65 -3.88 -2.00
C LEU A 25 2.89 -2.70 -2.94
N LYS A 26 2.55 -2.82 -4.23
CA LYS A 26 2.66 -1.71 -5.19
C LYS A 26 1.83 -0.50 -4.80
N LEU A 27 0.65 -0.71 -4.23
CA LEU A 27 -0.19 0.38 -3.74
C LEU A 27 0.43 1.05 -2.51
N ILE A 28 1.00 0.27 -1.57
CA ILE A 28 1.72 0.80 -0.40
C ILE A 28 2.88 1.69 -0.85
N GLU A 29 3.74 1.20 -1.75
CA GLU A 29 4.90 1.95 -2.27
C GLU A 29 4.47 3.24 -3.00
N PHE A 30 3.36 3.18 -3.74
CA PHE A 30 2.78 4.35 -4.37
C PHE A 30 2.33 5.40 -3.34
N ILE A 31 1.64 4.97 -2.28
CA ILE A 31 1.18 5.85 -1.20
C ILE A 31 2.37 6.49 -0.50
N GLU A 32 3.38 5.71 -0.11
CA GLU A 32 4.60 6.18 0.54
C GLU A 32 5.30 7.26 -0.30
N LYS A 33 5.48 7.01 -1.60
CA LYS A 33 6.09 7.98 -2.53
C LYS A 33 5.26 9.26 -2.65
N LYS A 34 3.93 9.14 -2.71
CA LYS A 34 3.03 10.30 -2.83
C LYS A 34 3.00 11.14 -1.57
N VAL A 35 2.97 10.50 -0.39
CA VAL A 35 2.99 11.21 0.90
C VAL A 35 4.32 11.91 1.10
N TYR A 36 5.43 11.24 0.80
CA TYR A 36 6.74 11.88 0.86
C TYR A 36 6.85 13.08 -0.10
N ALA A 37 6.42 12.92 -1.35
CA ALA A 37 6.48 14.02 -2.33
C ALA A 37 5.54 15.19 -1.99
N GLY A 38 4.38 14.92 -1.41
CA GLY A 38 3.38 15.94 -1.08
C GLY A 38 3.63 16.65 0.24
N PHE A 39 4.15 15.94 1.24
CA PHE A 39 4.20 16.43 2.63
C PHE A 39 5.58 16.29 3.28
N GLY A 40 6.55 15.63 2.63
CA GLY A 40 7.89 15.40 3.18
C GLY A 40 7.96 14.30 4.25
N TYR A 41 6.84 13.67 4.60
CA TYR A 41 6.81 12.61 5.60
C TYR A 41 7.14 11.25 5.01
N LYS A 42 8.03 10.51 5.67
CA LYS A 42 8.30 9.10 5.38
C LYS A 42 7.37 8.23 6.23
N LEU A 43 6.48 7.50 5.58
CA LEU A 43 5.61 6.55 6.26
C LEU A 43 6.39 5.29 6.63
N GLU A 44 6.08 4.74 7.80
CA GLU A 44 6.56 3.44 8.25
C GLU A 44 5.39 2.45 8.22
N ARG A 45 5.67 1.23 7.75
CA ARG A 45 4.65 0.18 7.62
C ARG A 45 4.45 -0.47 8.99
N GLU A 46 3.20 -0.47 9.46
CA GLU A 46 2.81 -1.27 10.64
C GLU A 46 2.74 -2.77 10.32
N ILE A 47 2.34 -3.09 9.09
CA ILE A 47 2.17 -4.48 8.65
C ILE A 47 3.52 -5.13 8.30
N LEU A 48 3.59 -6.45 8.50
CA LEU A 48 4.73 -7.26 8.09
C LEU A 48 4.49 -7.87 6.70
N LEU A 49 5.53 -7.86 5.87
CA LEU A 49 5.54 -8.59 4.61
C LEU A 49 6.15 -9.98 4.85
N ILE A 50 5.34 -11.03 4.69
CA ILE A 50 5.79 -12.42 4.86
C ILE A 50 5.98 -13.06 3.48
N GLY A 51 7.07 -13.80 3.29
CA GLY A 51 7.45 -14.44 2.02
C GLY A 51 8.69 -13.82 1.39
N GLU A 52 9.03 -14.27 0.19
CA GLU A 52 10.16 -13.73 -0.59
C GLU A 52 9.73 -12.47 -1.33
N TRP A 53 10.23 -11.33 -0.89
CA TRP A 53 10.00 -10.03 -1.52
C TRP A 53 11.30 -9.53 -2.12
N SER A 54 11.25 -9.16 -3.39
CA SER A 54 12.37 -8.50 -4.07
C SER A 54 12.34 -7.02 -3.72
N ASN A 55 13.41 -6.52 -3.09
CA ASN A 55 13.62 -5.08 -2.87
C ASN A 55 14.08 -4.39 -4.15
#